data_AF-A0AAF0YBU0-F1
#
_entry.id   AF-A0AAF0YBU0-F1
#
_cell.length_a   1.000
_cell.length_b   1.000
_cell.length_c   1.000
_cell.angle_alpha   90.00
_cell.angle_beta   90.00
_cell.angle_gamma   90.00
#
_symmetry.space_group_name_H-M   'P 1'
#
loop_
_entity.id
_entity.type
_entity.pdbx_description
1 polymer ?
#
loop_
_entity_poly.entity_id
_entity_poly.type
_entity_poly.pdbx_seq_one_letter_code
_entity_poly.pdbx_strand_id
1 'polypeptide(L)'
;MAHAVATVEEKLRSISTAVADLADTVPVLQPAVQLVVGGVVQLPGNALPEAQAIATGINRIFERLDDINTELHDMRTDIRTIQVTQKLDGAWGITRIQNSKATALSHPLSALATRPIVEPAPAPLPALGPPPIAFPRTLRQLRDLTGPQLNQILAAYDLPIEGTTDERRERLASHIGCVL
;
A
#
# COMPACT_ATOMS: atom_id res chain seq x y z
N MET A 1 5.73 -17.87 -3.45
CA MET A 1 5.72 -16.46 -3.01
C MET A 1 4.41 -16.05 -2.32
N ALA A 2 3.22 -16.27 -2.91
CA ALA A 2 1.94 -15.89 -2.29
C ALA A 2 1.72 -16.43 -0.86
N HIS A 3 2.07 -17.71 -0.61
CA HIS A 3 1.99 -18.30 0.73
C HIS A 3 2.94 -17.61 1.73
N ALA A 4 4.16 -17.26 1.30
CA ALA A 4 5.14 -16.62 2.18
C ALA A 4 4.67 -15.22 2.60
N VAL A 5 4.05 -14.45 1.70
CA VAL A 5 3.50 -13.13 2.01
C VAL A 5 2.32 -13.24 2.98
N ALA A 6 1.41 -14.19 2.77
CA ALA A 6 0.29 -14.43 3.69
C ALA A 6 0.76 -14.81 5.11
N THR A 7 1.81 -15.63 5.21
CA THR A 7 2.42 -15.98 6.50
C THR A 7 3.07 -14.77 7.19
N VAL A 8 3.69 -13.87 6.42
CA VAL A 8 4.29 -12.64 6.95
C VAL A 8 3.20 -11.68 7.44
N GLU A 9 2.09 -11.51 6.72
CA GLU A 9 0.95 -10.68 7.15
C GLU A 9 0.33 -11.16 8.46
N GLU A 10 0.14 -12.48 8.60
CA GLU A 10 -0.42 -13.04 9.83
C GLU A 10 0.48 -12.74 11.04
N LYS A 11 1.80 -12.90 10.87
CA LYS A 11 2.78 -12.58 11.91
C LYS A 11 2.80 -11.09 12.23
N LEU A 12 2.78 -10.22 11.22
CA LEU A 12 2.73 -8.76 11.41
C LEU A 12 1.44 -8.30 12.07
N ARG A 13 0.31 -8.94 11.76
CA ARG A 13 -0.97 -8.69 12.43
C ARG A 13 -0.87 -9.07 13.90
N SER A 14 -0.39 -10.27 14.20
CA SER A 14 -0.22 -10.75 15.58
C SER A 14 0.74 -9.85 16.39
N ILE A 15 1.87 -9.45 15.81
CA ILE A 15 2.84 -8.56 16.45
C ILE A 15 2.20 -7.18 16.68
N SER A 16 1.54 -6.60 15.68
CA SER A 16 0.92 -5.29 15.82
C SER A 16 -0.20 -5.26 16.86
N THR A 17 -1.00 -6.32 16.99
CA THR A 17 -1.96 -6.42 18.10
C THR A 17 -1.25 -6.45 19.44
N ALA A 18 -0.20 -7.27 19.58
CA ALA A 18 0.56 -7.36 20.82
C ALA A 18 1.26 -6.04 21.19
N VAL A 19 1.78 -5.29 20.21
CA VAL A 19 2.42 -3.98 20.44
C VAL A 19 1.37 -2.90 20.72
N ALA A 20 0.20 -2.94 20.09
CA ALA A 20 -0.92 -2.06 20.43
C ALA A 20 -1.40 -2.29 21.86
N ASP A 21 -1.61 -3.56 22.25
CA ASP A 21 -1.96 -3.92 23.63
C ASP A 21 -0.89 -3.43 24.61
N LEU A 22 0.39 -3.58 24.26
CA LEU A 22 1.49 -3.10 25.09
C LEU A 22 1.48 -1.57 25.20
N ALA A 23 1.30 -0.86 24.09
CA ALA A 23 1.22 0.61 24.03
C ALA A 23 -0.01 1.17 24.75
N ASP A 24 -1.10 0.42 24.87
CA ASP A 24 -2.27 0.80 25.68
C ASP A 24 -2.06 0.52 27.18
N THR A 25 -1.31 -0.53 27.52
CA THR A 25 -1.07 -0.93 28.91
C THR A 25 0.02 -0.08 29.57
N VAL A 26 1.02 0.31 28.78
CA VAL A 26 2.22 1.04 29.19
C VAL A 26 1.95 2.40 29.87
N PRO A 27 1.08 3.27 29.32
CA PRO A 27 0.78 4.59 29.91
C PRO A 27 0.03 4.45 31.23
N VAL A 28 -0.78 3.40 31.38
CA VAL A 28 -1.51 3.08 32.62
C VAL A 28 -0.55 2.72 33.76
N LEU A 29 0.65 2.22 33.44
CA LEU A 29 1.70 1.94 34.43
C LEU A 29 2.50 3.19 34.82
N GLN A 30 2.44 4.27 34.04
CA GLN A 30 3.24 5.48 34.26
C GLN A 30 2.96 6.18 35.61
N PRO A 31 1.69 6.30 36.07
CA PRO A 31 1.40 6.80 37.41
C PRO A 31 1.98 5.90 38.51
N ALA A 32 1.92 4.58 38.35
CA ALA A 32 2.47 3.63 39.32
C ALA A 32 3.99 3.71 39.38
N VAL A 33 4.66 3.88 38.23
CA VAL A 33 6.12 4.12 38.15
C VAL A 33 6.48 5.43 38.86
N GLN A 34 5.74 6.52 38.62
CA GLN A 34 5.99 7.79 39.31
C GLN A 34 5.77 7.68 40.83
N LEU A 35 4.78 6.90 41.26
CA LEU A 35 4.47 6.69 42.68
C LEU A 35 5.56 5.86 43.38
N VAL A 36 6.11 4.84 42.71
CA VAL A 36 7.28 4.08 43.19
C VAL A 36 8.52 4.97 43.25
N VAL A 37 8.80 5.77 42.22
CA VAL A 37 9.92 6.72 42.22
C VAL A 37 9.77 7.75 43.34
N GLY A 38 8.57 8.31 43.53
CA GLY A 38 8.25 9.22 44.62
C GLY A 38 8.36 8.58 46.02
N GLY A 39 8.06 7.28 46.13
CA GLY A 39 8.27 6.50 47.36
C GLY A 39 9.74 6.23 47.66
N VAL A 40 10.57 5.99 46.63
CA VAL A 40 12.02 5.80 46.79
C VAL A 40 12.73 7.07 47.28
N VAL A 41 12.19 8.26 46.98
CA VAL A 41 12.70 9.55 47.51
C VAL A 41 12.65 9.61 49.06
N GLN A 42 11.79 8.83 49.70
CA GLN A 42 11.68 8.78 51.16
C GLN A 42 12.61 7.75 51.81
N LEU A 43 13.34 6.94 51.04
CA LEU A 43 14.31 5.97 51.57
C LEU A 43 15.66 6.66 51.82
N PRO A 44 16.26 6.53 53.02
CA PRO A 44 17.59 7.08 53.28
C PRO A 44 18.65 6.30 52.48
N GLY A 45 19.41 7.01 51.62
CA GLY A 45 20.56 6.46 50.90
C GLY A 45 20.58 6.75 49.39
N ASN A 46 21.60 6.21 48.72
CA ASN A 46 22.04 6.49 47.35
C ASN A 46 21.07 6.00 46.24
N ALA A 47 19.82 5.69 46.54
CA ALA A 47 18.85 5.03 45.65
C ALA A 47 18.13 6.01 44.68
N LEU A 48 18.21 7.32 44.95
CA LEU A 48 17.57 8.36 44.14
C LEU A 48 18.05 8.38 42.67
N PRO A 49 19.37 8.31 42.37
CA PRO A 49 19.87 8.32 40.99
C PRO A 49 19.50 7.05 40.23
N GLU A 50 19.48 5.88 40.91
CA GLU A 50 19.04 4.62 40.31
C GLU A 50 17.55 4.66 39.92
N ALA A 51 16.69 5.20 40.80
CA ALA A 51 15.27 5.39 40.50
C ALA A 51 15.04 6.35 39.31
N GLN A 52 15.81 7.44 39.22
CA GLN A 52 15.75 8.37 38.08
C GLN A 52 16.24 7.73 36.77
N ALA A 53 17.30 6.91 36.83
CA ALA A 53 17.79 6.16 35.68
C ALA A 53 16.74 5.15 35.18
N ILE A 54 16.05 4.47 36.10
CA ILE A 54 14.95 3.54 35.78
C ILE A 54 13.80 4.29 35.11
N ALA A 55 13.35 5.42 35.67
CA ALA A 55 12.27 6.23 35.09
C ALA A 55 12.61 6.72 33.66
N THR A 56 13.86 7.17 33.46
CA THR A 56 14.35 7.58 32.14
C THR A 56 14.39 6.39 31.17
N GLY A 57 14.82 5.21 31.64
CA GLY A 57 14.83 3.98 30.85
C GLY A 57 13.42 3.56 30.41
N ILE A 58 12.45 3.66 31.32
CA ILE A 58 11.03 3.36 31.03
C ILE A 58 10.48 4.30 29.95
N ASN A 59 10.72 5.61 30.06
CA ASN A 59 10.26 6.56 29.03
C ASN A 59 10.87 6.26 27.65
N ARG A 60 12.15 5.89 27.57
CA ARG A 60 12.78 5.48 26.31
C ARG A 60 12.17 4.20 25.72
N ILE A 61 11.74 3.27 26.58
CA ILE A 61 11.03 2.08 26.12
C ILE A 61 9.69 2.48 25.49
N PHE A 62 8.99 3.45 26.06
CA PHE A 62 7.71 3.93 25.54
C PHE A 62 7.86 4.62 24.18
N GLU A 63 8.81 5.55 24.07
CA GLU A 63 9.14 6.19 22.79
C GLU A 63 9.46 5.16 21.70
N ARG A 64 10.26 4.14 22.05
CA ARG A 64 10.62 3.07 21.12
C ARG A 64 9.46 2.16 20.74
N LEU A 65 8.47 1.96 21.63
CA LEU A 65 7.26 1.20 21.29
C LEU A 65 6.37 1.97 20.33
N ASP A 66 6.28 3.30 20.48
CA ASP A 66 5.55 4.15 19.54
C ASP A 66 6.21 4.16 18.15
N ASP A 67 7.55 4.21 18.10
CA ASP A 67 8.31 4.07 16.85
C ASP A 67 8.03 2.72 16.18
N ILE A 68 8.09 1.62 16.95
CA ILE A 68 7.80 0.26 16.45
C ILE A 68 6.36 0.16 15.94
N ASN A 69 5.39 0.76 16.63
CA ASN A 69 4.00 0.78 16.19
C ASN A 69 3.84 1.50 14.84
N THR A 70 4.54 2.61 14.67
CA THR A 70 4.55 3.38 13.42
C THR A 70 5.18 2.55 12.29
N GLU A 71 6.35 1.95 12.51
CA GLU A 71 7.01 1.10 11.51
C GLU A 71 6.18 -0.13 11.12
N LEU A 72 5.49 -0.77 12.09
CA LEU A 72 4.59 -1.89 11.82
C LEU A 72 3.38 -1.47 10.97
N HIS A 73 2.86 -0.26 11.20
CA HIS A 73 1.80 0.31 10.40
C HIS A 73 2.24 0.53 8.95
N ASP A 74 3.43 1.10 8.75
CA ASP A 74 4.01 1.35 7.44
C ASP A 74 4.28 0.04 6.68
N MET A 75 4.90 -0.95 7.34
CA MET A 75 5.15 -2.26 6.74
C MET A 75 3.86 -2.97 6.30
N ARG A 76 2.77 -2.84 7.06
CA ARG A 76 1.47 -3.39 6.67
C ARG A 76 0.93 -2.74 5.40
N THR A 77 1.13 -1.43 5.27
CA THR A 77 0.72 -0.67 4.09
C THR A 77 1.55 -1.05 2.86
N ASP A 78 2.86 -1.23 3.04
CA ASP A 78 3.76 -1.68 1.97
C ASP A 78 3.43 -3.08 1.45
N ILE A 79 3.22 -4.04 2.36
CA ILE A 79 2.88 -5.42 1.97
C ILE A 79 1.59 -5.46 1.15
N ARG A 80 0.58 -4.68 1.54
CA ARG A 80 -0.66 -4.58 0.76
C ARG A 80 -0.44 -3.97 -0.60
N THR A 81 0.35 -2.90 -0.68
CA THR A 81 0.70 -2.27 -1.96
C THR A 81 1.38 -3.28 -2.89
N ILE A 82 2.28 -4.10 -2.35
CA ILE A 82 2.94 -5.18 -3.09
C ILE A 82 1.92 -6.23 -3.56
N GLN A 83 1.02 -6.70 -2.70
CA GLN A 83 0.01 -7.69 -3.07
C GLN A 83 -0.96 -7.18 -4.16
N VAL A 84 -1.41 -5.93 -4.05
CA VAL A 84 -2.24 -5.29 -5.08
C VAL A 84 -1.49 -5.18 -6.39
N THR A 85 -0.22 -4.79 -6.36
CA THR A 85 0.63 -4.69 -7.55
C THR A 85 0.81 -6.07 -8.20
N GLN A 86 1.09 -7.12 -7.42
CA GLN A 86 1.20 -8.49 -7.95
C GLN A 86 -0.09 -8.97 -8.61
N LYS A 87 -1.24 -8.69 -8.00
CA LYS A 87 -2.56 -9.04 -8.54
C LYS A 87 -2.84 -8.29 -9.85
N LEU A 88 -2.47 -7.00 -9.92
CA LEU A 88 -2.56 -6.21 -11.14
C LEU A 88 -1.63 -6.75 -12.23
N ASP A 89 -0.36 -7.00 -11.94
CA ASP A 89 0.62 -7.49 -12.91
C ASP A 89 0.20 -8.83 -13.50
N GLY A 90 -0.34 -9.74 -12.67
CA GLY A 90 -0.88 -11.01 -13.12
C GLY A 90 -2.08 -10.83 -14.07
N ALA A 91 -3.03 -9.98 -13.70
CA ALA A 91 -4.19 -9.68 -14.55
C ALA A 91 -3.78 -9.00 -15.86
N TRP A 92 -2.89 -8.02 -15.78
CA TRP A 92 -2.40 -7.26 -16.92
C TRP A 92 -1.57 -8.11 -17.86
N GLY A 93 -0.72 -9.00 -17.35
CA GLY A 93 0.09 -9.90 -18.17
C GLY A 93 -0.77 -10.73 -19.12
N ILE A 94 -1.85 -11.33 -18.61
CA ILE A 94 -2.78 -12.12 -19.43
C ILE A 94 -3.46 -11.26 -20.50
N THR A 95 -3.98 -10.09 -20.11
CA THR A 95 -4.66 -9.18 -21.04
C THR A 95 -3.72 -8.61 -22.11
N ARG A 96 -2.48 -8.24 -21.75
CA ARG A 96 -1.47 -7.75 -22.69
C ARG A 96 -1.09 -8.83 -23.71
N ILE A 97 -0.93 -10.09 -23.27
CA ILE A 97 -0.67 -11.22 -24.18
C ILE A 97 -1.85 -11.45 -25.14
N GLN A 98 -3.08 -11.20 -24.70
CA GLN A 98 -4.24 -11.26 -25.60
C GLN A 98 -4.21 -10.11 -26.62
N ASN A 99 -4.02 -8.88 -26.15
CA ASN A 99 -4.00 -7.69 -27.00
C ASN A 99 -2.82 -7.68 -27.98
N SER A 100 -1.68 -8.29 -27.65
CA SER A 100 -0.50 -8.36 -28.53
C SER A 100 -0.73 -9.19 -29.79
N LYS A 101 -1.76 -10.04 -29.79
CA LYS A 101 -2.18 -10.82 -30.96
C LYS A 101 -3.05 -10.00 -31.92
N ALA A 102 -3.39 -8.76 -31.57
CA ALA A 102 -4.20 -7.89 -32.40
C ALA A 102 -3.40 -7.42 -33.62
N THR A 103 -3.65 -8.05 -34.77
CA THR A 103 -3.04 -7.67 -36.06
C THR A 103 -4.02 -7.00 -37.02
N ALA A 104 -5.33 -7.20 -36.82
CA ALA A 104 -6.38 -6.63 -37.64
C ALA A 104 -7.10 -5.48 -36.94
N LEU A 105 -7.53 -4.47 -37.70
CA LEU A 105 -8.25 -3.30 -37.17
C LEU A 105 -9.55 -3.65 -36.41
N SER A 106 -10.17 -4.78 -36.74
CA SER A 106 -11.38 -5.30 -36.08
C SER A 106 -11.09 -6.21 -34.88
N HIS A 107 -9.82 -6.49 -34.58
CA HIS A 107 -9.46 -7.40 -33.50
C HIS A 107 -9.94 -6.84 -32.14
N PRO A 108 -10.58 -7.66 -31.30
CA PRO A 108 -11.09 -7.21 -30.02
C PRO A 108 -9.94 -6.88 -29.07
N LEU A 109 -10.04 -5.73 -28.41
CA LEU A 109 -9.13 -5.33 -27.34
C LEU A 109 -9.82 -5.52 -25.99
N SER A 110 -9.07 -6.07 -25.05
CA SER A 110 -9.48 -6.24 -23.67
C SER A 110 -8.86 -5.12 -22.82
N ALA A 111 -9.69 -4.48 -22.01
CA ALA A 111 -9.25 -3.43 -21.10
C ALA A 111 -8.42 -4.00 -19.93
N LEU A 112 -7.42 -3.26 -19.50
CA LEU A 112 -6.70 -3.55 -18.26
C LEU A 112 -7.55 -3.09 -17.07
N ALA A 113 -7.55 -3.87 -15.99
CA ALA A 113 -8.16 -3.46 -14.72
C ALA A 113 -7.39 -2.27 -14.13
N THR A 114 -8.08 -1.38 -13.42
CA THR A 114 -7.44 -0.20 -12.81
C THR A 114 -6.95 -0.51 -11.40
N ARG A 115 -5.97 0.27 -10.94
CA ARG A 115 -5.45 0.13 -9.58
C ARG A 115 -6.54 0.53 -8.58
N PRO A 116 -6.88 -0.31 -7.59
CA PRO A 116 -7.81 0.09 -6.56
C PRO A 116 -7.17 1.09 -5.61
N ILE A 117 -8.01 1.91 -4.97
CA ILE A 117 -7.62 2.73 -3.84
C ILE A 117 -7.27 1.80 -2.68
N VAL A 118 -6.04 1.92 -2.16
CA VAL A 118 -5.57 1.12 -1.02
C VAL A 118 -5.86 1.90 0.25
N GLU A 119 -6.88 1.49 1.01
CA GLU A 119 -7.23 2.12 2.29
C GLU A 119 -6.46 1.51 3.48
N PRO A 120 -6.03 2.33 4.46
CA PRO A 120 -5.33 1.86 5.66
C PRO A 120 -6.31 1.35 6.73
N ALA A 121 -6.89 0.15 6.58
CA ALA A 121 -7.73 -0.47 7.63
C ALA A 121 -7.94 -1.99 7.38
N PRO A 122 -8.45 -2.80 8.32
CA PRO A 122 -8.49 -4.25 8.19
C PRO A 122 -9.66 -4.70 7.28
N ALA A 123 -9.55 -4.43 5.99
CA ALA A 123 -10.41 -4.99 4.97
C ALA A 123 -9.68 -6.11 4.19
N PRO A 124 -10.43 -7.06 3.60
CA PRO A 124 -9.87 -7.94 2.57
C PRO A 124 -9.21 -7.12 1.47
N LEU A 125 -8.22 -7.70 0.79
CA LEU A 125 -7.56 -7.04 -0.35
C LEU A 125 -8.60 -6.47 -1.32
N PRO A 126 -8.48 -5.20 -1.73
CA PRO A 126 -9.49 -4.59 -2.57
C PRO A 126 -9.64 -5.36 -3.89
N ALA A 127 -10.86 -5.38 -4.40
CA ALA A 127 -11.12 -5.82 -5.77
C ALA A 127 -10.36 -4.91 -6.73
N LEU A 128 -9.90 -5.43 -7.87
CA LEU A 128 -9.31 -4.57 -8.89
C LEU A 128 -10.36 -3.57 -9.38
N GLY A 129 -9.94 -2.35 -9.69
CA GLY A 129 -10.84 -1.32 -10.17
C GLY A 129 -11.41 -1.66 -11.55
N PRO A 130 -12.62 -1.16 -11.87
CA PRO A 130 -13.22 -1.40 -13.17
C PRO A 130 -12.37 -0.75 -14.28
N PRO A 131 -12.42 -1.30 -15.51
CA PRO A 131 -11.76 -0.67 -16.64
C PRO A 131 -12.37 0.70 -16.97
N PRO A 132 -11.63 1.60 -17.66
CA PRO A 132 -12.13 2.93 -18.02
C PRO A 132 -13.39 2.86 -18.90
N ILE A 133 -14.38 3.73 -18.62
CA ILE A 133 -15.72 3.73 -19.26
C ILE A 133 -15.67 3.91 -20.79
N ALA A 134 -14.60 4.50 -21.32
CA ALA A 134 -14.39 4.78 -22.75
C ALA A 134 -13.30 3.91 -23.41
N PHE A 135 -12.94 2.77 -22.83
CA PHE A 135 -11.88 1.93 -23.36
C PHE A 135 -12.18 1.43 -24.79
N PRO A 136 -11.23 1.53 -25.76
CA PRO A 136 -11.45 1.10 -27.13
C PRO A 136 -11.62 -0.42 -27.20
N ARG A 137 -12.68 -0.89 -27.85
CA ARG A 137 -12.96 -2.33 -28.01
C ARG A 137 -12.23 -2.95 -29.19
N THR A 138 -11.65 -2.15 -30.08
CA THR A 138 -10.91 -2.61 -31.26
C THR A 138 -9.70 -1.71 -31.56
N LEU A 139 -8.75 -2.23 -32.34
CA LEU A 139 -7.61 -1.43 -32.83
C LEU A 139 -8.04 -0.21 -33.65
N ARG A 140 -9.11 -0.32 -34.44
CA ARG A 140 -9.70 0.82 -35.14
C ARG A 140 -10.15 1.90 -34.16
N GLN A 141 -10.92 1.52 -33.13
CA GLN A 141 -11.39 2.48 -32.12
C GLN A 141 -10.23 3.12 -31.38
N LEU A 142 -9.16 2.38 -31.09
CA LEU A 142 -7.93 2.92 -30.49
C LEU A 142 -7.28 3.98 -31.39
N ARG A 143 -7.19 3.73 -32.71
CA ARG A 143 -6.68 4.69 -33.71
C ARG A 143 -7.56 5.93 -33.81
N ASP A 144 -8.85 5.78 -33.67
CA ASP A 144 -9.84 6.86 -33.85
C ASP A 144 -10.09 7.65 -32.55
N LEU A 145 -9.42 7.33 -31.43
CA LEU A 145 -9.58 8.07 -30.17
C LEU A 145 -9.17 9.54 -30.33
N THR A 146 -10.01 10.42 -29.80
CA THR A 146 -9.75 11.85 -29.70
C THR A 146 -8.84 12.18 -28.51
N GLY A 147 -8.19 13.34 -28.55
CA GLY A 147 -7.33 13.82 -27.45
C GLY A 147 -8.00 13.80 -26.06
N PRO A 148 -9.25 14.29 -25.90
CA PRO A 148 -9.97 14.22 -24.63
C PRO A 148 -10.24 12.79 -24.15
N GLN A 149 -10.59 11.88 -25.06
CA GLN A 149 -10.83 10.48 -24.72
C GLN A 149 -9.53 9.78 -24.29
N LEU A 150 -8.42 10.05 -24.98
CA LEU A 150 -7.10 9.56 -24.57
C LEU A 150 -6.73 10.06 -23.17
N ASN A 151 -6.95 11.34 -22.87
CA ASN A 151 -6.65 11.88 -21.54
C ASN A 151 -7.45 11.20 -20.43
N GLN A 152 -8.74 10.93 -20.66
CA GLN A 152 -9.56 10.21 -19.68
C GLN A 152 -9.04 8.80 -19.42
N ILE A 153 -8.66 8.07 -20.48
CA ILE A 153 -8.16 6.69 -20.35
C ILE A 153 -6.77 6.67 -19.72
N LEU A 154 -5.87 7.56 -20.14
CA LEU A 154 -4.52 7.68 -19.59
C LEU A 154 -4.56 8.07 -18.11
N ALA A 155 -5.40 9.04 -17.74
CA ALA A 155 -5.58 9.41 -16.33
C ALA A 155 -6.12 8.26 -15.48
N ALA A 156 -7.03 7.43 -16.01
CA ALA A 156 -7.53 6.25 -15.30
C ALA A 156 -6.47 5.15 -15.11
N TYR A 157 -5.37 5.18 -15.87
CA TYR A 157 -4.22 4.29 -15.72
C TYR A 157 -3.01 4.97 -15.06
N ASP A 158 -3.17 6.17 -14.52
CA ASP A 158 -2.08 6.99 -13.95
C ASP A 158 -0.91 7.21 -14.94
N LEU A 159 -1.22 7.34 -16.23
CA LEU A 159 -0.24 7.57 -17.29
C LEU A 159 -0.12 9.06 -17.64
N PRO A 160 1.10 9.51 -18.04
CA PRO A 160 1.32 10.88 -18.50
C PRO A 160 0.37 11.29 -19.64
N ILE A 161 -0.21 12.50 -19.54
CA ILE A 161 -1.17 13.06 -20.52
C ILE A 161 -0.55 14.15 -21.40
N GLU A 162 0.74 14.43 -21.25
CA GLU A 162 1.45 15.36 -22.10
C GLU A 162 1.78 14.75 -23.47
N GLY A 163 2.04 15.64 -24.44
CA GLY A 163 2.44 15.30 -25.79
C GLY A 163 1.31 15.40 -26.83
N THR A 164 1.63 14.98 -28.05
CA THR A 164 0.69 14.94 -29.16
C THR A 164 -0.37 13.85 -28.96
N THR A 165 -1.45 13.89 -29.75
CA THR A 165 -2.45 12.82 -29.73
C THR A 165 -1.85 11.47 -30.12
N ASP A 166 -0.90 11.45 -31.06
CA ASP A 166 -0.27 10.22 -31.53
C ASP A 166 0.66 9.62 -30.48
N GLU A 167 1.49 10.43 -29.81
CA GLU A 167 2.35 9.97 -28.71
C GLU A 167 1.54 9.39 -27.54
N ARG A 168 0.43 10.05 -27.18
CA ARG A 168 -0.51 9.56 -26.16
C ARG A 168 -1.16 8.24 -26.56
N ARG A 169 -1.48 8.08 -27.84
CA ARG A 169 -2.08 6.86 -28.37
C ARG A 169 -1.07 5.71 -28.37
N GLU A 170 0.17 5.97 -28.77
CA GLU A 170 1.26 4.99 -28.72
C GLU A 170 1.57 4.57 -27.27
N ARG A 171 1.57 5.53 -26.33
CA ARG A 171 1.69 5.25 -24.90
C ARG A 171 0.59 4.33 -24.40
N LEU A 172 -0.66 4.62 -24.76
CA LEU A 172 -1.79 3.74 -24.42
C LEU A 172 -1.63 2.36 -25.05
N ALA A 173 -1.26 2.28 -26.34
CA ALA A 173 -1.07 1.03 -27.07
C ALA A 173 0.01 0.14 -26.45
N SER A 174 1.17 0.73 -26.17
CA SER A 174 2.27 0.07 -25.47
C SER A 174 1.84 -0.42 -24.09
N HIS A 175 1.13 0.42 -23.33
CA HIS A 175 0.64 0.06 -22.00
C HIS A 175 -0.36 -1.10 -22.03
N ILE A 176 -1.25 -1.18 -23.02
CA ILE A 176 -2.22 -2.28 -23.14
C ILE A 176 -1.68 -3.50 -23.90
N GLY A 177 -0.44 -3.43 -24.40
CA GLY A 177 0.28 -4.53 -25.03
C GLY A 177 -0.02 -4.73 -26.51
N CYS A 178 -0.39 -3.70 -27.26
CA CYS A 178 -0.58 -3.77 -28.71
C CYS A 178 0.40 -2.87 -29.49
N VAL A 179 0.49 -3.09 -30.80
CA VAL A 179 1.30 -2.30 -31.73
C VAL A 179 0.37 -1.57 -32.69
N LEU A 180 0.62 -0.26 -32.89
CA LEU A 180 -0.17 0.61 -33.77
C LEU A 180 0.45 0.78 -35.15
#